data_AF-A0A268TA93-F1
#
_entry.id   AF-A0A268TA93-F1
#
_cell.length_a   1.000
_cell.length_b   1.000
_cell.length_c   1.000
_cell.angle_alpha   90.00
_cell.angle_beta   90.00
_cell.angle_gamma   90.00
#
_symmetry.space_group_name_H-M   'P 1'
#
loop_
_entity.id
_entity.type
_entity.pdbx_description
1 polymer ?
#
loop_
_entity_poly.entity_id
_entity_poly.type
_entity_poly.pdbx_seq_one_letter_code
_entity_poly.pdbx_strand_id
1 'polypeptide(L)'
;MQKIVLVCILSFVFGYAGPICDFKINDAKAQIQYAIQKNLNANIPELQKNLQKLEKTCKDSDILDEIHQNIQATQSNLDQVKMNLDTARTDGNAHKIRQAQIEFKIANMQYIAAKQELLRMQDLLKSQKNVK
;
A
#
# COMPACT_ATOMS: atom_id res chain seq x y z
N MET A 1 34.31 -27.98 -39.56
CA MET A 1 33.03 -27.30 -39.86
C MET A 1 32.29 -27.08 -38.54
N GLN A 2 31.71 -25.89 -38.38
CA GLN A 2 31.37 -25.21 -37.11
C GLN A 2 30.50 -26.00 -36.13
N LYS A 3 30.95 -26.02 -34.87
CA LYS A 3 30.13 -26.32 -33.69
C LYS A 3 29.34 -25.06 -33.34
N ILE A 4 28.01 -25.09 -33.53
CA ILE A 4 27.10 -24.02 -33.09
C ILE A 4 26.91 -24.20 -31.59
N VAL A 5 27.66 -23.43 -30.79
CA VAL A 5 27.45 -23.29 -29.36
C VAL A 5 26.38 -22.21 -29.19
N LEU A 6 25.11 -22.64 -29.10
CA LEU A 6 23.99 -21.80 -28.74
C LEU A 6 24.06 -21.51 -27.22
N VAL A 7 24.84 -20.50 -26.84
CA VAL A 7 24.97 -20.06 -25.44
C VAL A 7 23.65 -19.40 -25.03
N CYS A 8 22.95 -20.07 -24.12
CA CYS A 8 21.80 -19.58 -23.36
C CYS A 8 22.10 -18.23 -22.72
N ILE A 9 21.65 -17.14 -23.35
CA ILE A 9 21.45 -15.85 -22.68
C ILE A 9 20.07 -15.93 -22.01
N LEU A 10 19.99 -16.72 -20.94
CA LEU A 10 18.92 -16.65 -19.96
C LEU A 10 19.25 -15.46 -19.08
N SER A 11 18.84 -14.27 -19.53
CA SER A 11 18.78 -13.06 -18.73
C SER A 11 17.81 -13.31 -17.58
N PHE A 12 18.32 -13.91 -16.51
CA PHE A 12 17.69 -13.89 -15.20
C PHE A 12 17.63 -12.43 -14.77
N VAL A 13 16.54 -11.76 -15.13
CA VAL A 13 16.06 -10.60 -14.40
C VAL A 13 15.55 -11.17 -13.07
N PHE A 14 16.47 -11.47 -12.15
CA PHE A 14 16.14 -11.61 -10.75
C PHE A 14 15.61 -10.23 -10.35
N GLY A 15 14.29 -10.07 -10.42
CA GLY A 15 13.60 -8.97 -9.77
C GLY A 15 13.99 -9.03 -8.31
N TYR A 16 14.91 -8.16 -7.90
CA TYR A 16 15.25 -7.98 -6.51
C TYR A 16 13.98 -7.52 -5.81
N ALA A 17 13.28 -8.45 -5.16
CA ALA A 17 12.28 -8.12 -4.16
C ALA A 17 13.05 -7.39 -3.06
N GLY A 18 12.79 -6.10 -2.90
CA GLY A 18 13.37 -5.32 -1.81
C GLY A 18 12.64 -5.62 -0.50
N PRO A 19 13.11 -5.04 0.62
CA PRO A 19 12.53 -5.31 1.94
C PRO A 19 11.05 -4.93 2.03
N ILE A 20 10.56 -3.98 1.23
CA ILE A 20 9.15 -3.62 1.19
C ILE A 20 8.34 -4.73 0.52
N CYS A 21 8.80 -5.25 -0.62
CA CYS A 21 8.17 -6.38 -1.29
C CYS A 21 8.14 -7.64 -0.42
N ASP A 22 9.25 -7.99 0.23
CA ASP A 22 9.31 -9.13 1.14
C ASP A 22 8.29 -8.98 2.27
N PHE A 23 8.20 -7.77 2.85
CA PHE A 23 7.23 -7.48 3.88
C PHE A 23 5.78 -7.68 3.38
N LYS A 24 5.41 -7.11 2.22
CA LYS A 24 4.06 -7.24 1.67
C LYS A 24 3.71 -8.69 1.28
N ILE A 25 4.67 -9.44 0.75
CA ILE A 25 4.51 -10.87 0.40
C ILE A 25 4.26 -11.69 1.67
N ASN A 26 5.04 -11.44 2.72
CA ASN A 26 4.88 -12.15 3.99
C ASN A 26 3.56 -11.79 4.68
N ASP A 27 3.15 -10.52 4.63
CA ASP A 27 1.85 -10.08 5.12
C ASP A 27 0.70 -10.76 4.38
N ALA A 28 0.74 -10.81 3.04
CA ALA A 28 -0.26 -11.51 2.23
C ALA A 28 -0.31 -13.02 2.53
N LYS A 29 0.85 -13.67 2.75
CA LYS A 29 0.92 -15.08 3.18
C LYS A 29 0.28 -15.27 4.56
N ALA A 30 0.55 -14.38 5.51
CA ALA A 30 -0.06 -14.41 6.84
C ALA A 30 -1.59 -14.25 6.79
N GLN A 31 -2.10 -13.35 5.93
CA GLN A 31 -3.54 -13.18 5.72
C GLN A 31 -4.21 -14.43 5.15
N ILE A 32 -3.58 -15.09 4.16
CA ILE A 32 -4.07 -16.38 3.63
C ILE A 32 -4.10 -17.44 4.72
N GLN A 33 -3.01 -17.55 5.50
CA GLN A 33 -2.92 -18.53 6.58
C GLN A 33 -4.00 -18.28 7.65
N TYR A 34 -4.23 -17.02 8.02
CA TYR A 34 -5.30 -16.64 8.94
C TYR A 34 -6.68 -17.02 8.39
N ALA A 35 -6.96 -16.75 7.11
CA ALA A 35 -8.22 -17.10 6.47
C ALA A 35 -8.46 -18.62 6.47
N ILE A 36 -7.41 -19.42 6.18
CA ILE A 36 -7.47 -20.90 6.27
C ILE A 36 -7.80 -21.34 7.69
N GLN A 37 -7.09 -20.80 8.70
CA GLN A 37 -7.30 -21.16 10.11
C GLN A 37 -8.70 -20.81 10.62
N LYS A 38 -9.30 -19.74 10.09
CA LYS A 38 -10.64 -19.27 10.46
C LYS A 38 -11.76 -19.86 9.58
N ASN A 39 -11.44 -20.77 8.65
CA ASN A 39 -12.38 -21.33 7.68
C ASN A 39 -13.09 -20.26 6.82
N LEU A 40 -12.42 -19.12 6.57
CA LEU A 40 -12.93 -18.01 5.76
C LEU A 40 -12.61 -18.26 4.28
N ASN A 41 -13.12 -19.37 3.75
CA ASN A 41 -12.64 -19.94 2.49
C ASN A 41 -13.06 -19.17 1.23
N ALA A 42 -14.06 -18.28 1.31
CA ALA A 42 -14.62 -17.57 0.16
C ALA A 42 -13.59 -16.71 -0.60
N ASN A 43 -12.63 -16.12 0.13
CA ASN A 43 -11.70 -15.14 -0.45
C ASN A 43 -10.29 -15.73 -0.69
N ILE A 44 -10.03 -16.97 -0.28
CA ILE A 44 -8.70 -17.58 -0.39
C ILE A 44 -8.20 -17.63 -1.85
N PRO A 45 -9.00 -18.02 -2.86
CA PRO A 45 -8.53 -18.07 -4.24
C PRO A 45 -8.09 -16.69 -4.76
N GLU A 46 -8.80 -15.63 -4.37
CA GLU A 46 -8.46 -14.25 -4.74
C GLU A 46 -7.17 -13.80 -4.04
N LEU A 47 -7.03 -14.07 -2.75
CA LEU A 47 -5.82 -13.77 -1.98
C LEU A 47 -4.60 -14.48 -2.57
N GLN A 48 -4.73 -15.76 -2.95
CA GLN A 48 -3.65 -16.52 -3.59
C GLN A 48 -3.27 -15.94 -4.97
N LYS A 49 -4.26 -15.52 -5.76
CA LYS A 49 -4.01 -14.87 -7.06
C LYS A 49 -3.27 -13.53 -6.86
N ASN A 50 -3.67 -12.75 -5.87
CA ASN A 50 -3.02 -11.49 -5.54
C ASN A 50 -1.58 -11.71 -5.05
N LEU A 51 -1.35 -12.73 -4.22
CA LEU A 51 -0.02 -13.13 -3.79
C LEU A 51 0.87 -13.51 -4.99
N GLN A 52 0.39 -14.35 -5.90
CA GLN A 52 1.15 -14.73 -7.10
C GLN A 52 1.48 -13.53 -7.98
N LYS A 53 0.56 -12.57 -8.10
CA LYS A 53 0.83 -11.32 -8.83
C LYS A 53 1.92 -10.51 -8.14
N LEU A 54 1.83 -10.38 -6.82
CA LEU A 54 2.81 -9.66 -6.01
C LEU A 54 4.20 -10.31 -6.15
N GLU A 55 4.32 -11.62 -5.98
CA GLU A 55 5.59 -12.35 -6.12
C GLU A 55 6.26 -12.18 -7.50
N LYS A 56 5.47 -11.95 -8.57
CA LYS A 56 5.99 -11.79 -9.94
C LYS A 56 6.33 -10.35 -10.31
N THR A 57 5.63 -9.38 -9.73
CA THR A 57 5.62 -7.99 -10.24
C THR A 57 6.01 -6.96 -9.20
N CYS A 58 6.19 -7.36 -7.94
CA CYS A 58 6.48 -6.42 -6.87
C CYS A 58 7.81 -5.71 -7.08
N LYS A 59 7.77 -4.38 -6.93
CA LYS A 59 8.93 -3.51 -6.81
C LYS A 59 8.71 -2.53 -5.67
N ASP A 60 9.73 -2.34 -4.85
CA ASP A 60 9.69 -1.39 -3.74
C ASP A 60 9.36 0.04 -4.21
N SER A 61 9.86 0.45 -5.38
CA SER A 61 9.56 1.74 -5.99
C SER A 61 8.07 1.91 -6.26
N ASP A 62 7.44 0.90 -6.84
CA ASP A 62 6.05 0.96 -7.28
C ASP A 62 5.13 1.07 -6.05
N ILE A 63 5.46 0.34 -4.97
CA ILE A 63 4.73 0.43 -3.69
C ILE A 63 4.90 1.81 -3.04
N LEU A 64 6.11 2.38 -3.06
CA LEU A 64 6.33 3.72 -2.52
C LEU A 64 5.58 4.79 -3.32
N ASP A 65 5.53 4.66 -4.64
CA ASP A 65 4.79 5.55 -5.53
C ASP A 65 3.28 5.45 -5.27
N GLU A 66 2.73 4.24 -5.11
CA GLU A 66 1.33 4.03 -4.71
C GLU A 66 1.03 4.72 -3.36
N ILE A 67 1.93 4.60 -2.38
CA ILE A 67 1.76 5.27 -1.08
C ILE A 67 1.79 6.79 -1.24
N HIS A 68 2.70 7.35 -2.04
CA HIS A 68 2.74 8.79 -2.30
C HIS A 68 1.48 9.29 -2.99
N GLN A 69 0.97 8.56 -3.98
CA GLN A 69 -0.30 8.88 -4.64
C GLN A 69 -1.47 8.84 -3.65
N ASN A 70 -1.49 7.85 -2.76
CA ASN A 70 -2.51 7.77 -1.70
C ASN A 70 -2.41 8.94 -0.70
N ILE A 71 -1.20 9.37 -0.34
CA ILE A 71 -0.99 10.57 0.49
C ILE A 71 -1.52 11.81 -0.23
N GLN A 72 -1.26 11.97 -1.53
CA GLN A 72 -1.77 13.10 -2.31
C GLN A 72 -3.29 13.10 -2.37
N ALA A 73 -3.91 11.94 -2.63
CA ALA A 73 -5.35 11.79 -2.69
C ALA A 73 -6.01 12.11 -1.34
N THR A 74 -5.47 11.56 -0.25
CA THR A 74 -6.00 11.79 1.11
C THR A 74 -5.78 13.24 1.58
N GLN A 75 -4.67 13.88 1.20
CA GLN A 75 -4.45 15.31 1.44
C GLN A 75 -5.49 16.15 0.70
N SER A 76 -5.68 15.92 -0.60
CA SER A 76 -6.68 16.65 -1.39
C SER A 76 -8.09 16.49 -0.82
N ASN A 77 -8.45 15.28 -0.35
CA ASN A 77 -9.72 15.05 0.30
C ASN A 77 -9.82 15.80 1.64
N LEU A 78 -8.75 15.79 2.46
CA LEU A 78 -8.69 16.52 3.71
C LEU A 78 -8.91 18.03 3.52
N ASP A 79 -8.27 18.61 2.50
CA ASP A 79 -8.42 20.02 2.15
C ASP A 79 -9.86 20.34 1.70
N GLN A 80 -10.46 19.46 0.89
CA GLN A 80 -11.85 19.61 0.47
C GLN A 80 -12.83 19.58 1.63
N VAL A 81 -12.72 18.58 2.53
CA VAL A 81 -13.64 18.49 3.68
C VAL A 81 -13.42 19.60 4.70
N LYS A 82 -12.20 20.14 4.79
CA LYS A 82 -11.92 21.34 5.60
C LYS A 82 -12.67 22.56 5.06
N MET A 83 -12.64 22.78 3.74
CA MET A 83 -13.43 23.85 3.11
C MET A 83 -14.94 23.64 3.34
N ASN A 84 -15.43 22.41 3.24
CA ASN A 84 -16.84 22.10 3.51
C ASN A 84 -17.23 22.40 4.97
N LEU A 85 -16.35 22.09 5.92
CA LEU A 85 -16.55 22.41 7.34
C LEU A 85 -16.60 23.92 7.58
N ASP A 86 -15.72 24.68 6.94
CA ASP A 86 -15.72 26.14 7.08
C ASP A 86 -16.98 26.76 6.45
N THR A 87 -17.42 26.29 5.28
CA THR A 87 -18.72 26.66 4.69
C THR A 87 -19.89 26.33 5.61
N ALA A 88 -19.93 25.12 6.19
CA ALA A 88 -20.98 24.72 7.11
C ALA A 88 -21.02 25.59 8.38
N ARG A 89 -19.86 26.05 8.86
CA ARG A 89 -19.76 26.99 9.99
C ARG A 89 -20.32 28.36 9.62
N THR A 90 -20.01 28.86 8.42
CA THR A 90 -20.56 30.12 7.91
C THR A 90 -22.08 30.05 7.73
N ASP A 91 -22.61 28.93 7.24
CA ASP A 91 -24.04 28.68 7.09
C ASP A 91 -24.80 28.62 8.44
N GLY A 92 -24.10 28.39 9.56
CA GLY A 92 -24.67 28.36 10.91
C GLY A 92 -25.58 27.15 11.21
N ASN A 93 -25.70 26.18 10.31
CA ASN A 93 -26.54 25.00 10.52
C ASN A 93 -25.82 23.95 11.37
N ALA A 94 -26.26 23.79 12.63
CA ALA A 94 -25.64 22.88 13.61
C ALA A 94 -25.54 21.42 13.12
N HIS A 95 -26.53 20.91 12.38
CA HIS A 95 -26.49 19.55 11.85
C HIS A 95 -25.41 19.40 10.77
N LYS A 96 -25.36 20.33 9.82
CA LYS A 96 -24.32 20.36 8.77
C LYS A 96 -22.92 20.50 9.37
N ILE A 97 -22.76 21.34 10.38
CA ILE A 97 -21.47 21.52 11.08
C ILE A 97 -21.03 20.19 11.70
N ARG A 98 -21.92 19.50 12.43
CA ARG A 98 -21.58 18.23 13.07
C ARG A 98 -21.20 17.16 12.06
N GLN A 99 -21.93 17.06 10.94
CA GLN A 99 -21.61 16.13 9.87
C GLN A 99 -20.24 16.43 9.25
N ALA A 100 -19.98 17.70 8.90
CA ALA A 100 -18.70 18.11 8.33
C ALA A 100 -17.52 17.92 9.30
N GLN A 101 -17.74 18.05 10.62
CA GLN A 101 -16.72 17.72 11.64
C GLN A 101 -16.35 16.24 11.65
N ILE A 102 -17.34 15.35 11.49
CA ILE A 102 -17.11 13.91 11.40
C ILE A 102 -16.32 13.58 10.14
N GLU A 103 -16.74 14.12 9.00
CA GLU A 103 -16.05 13.95 7.70
C GLU A 103 -14.60 14.45 7.77
N PHE A 104 -14.38 15.64 8.35
CA PHE A 104 -13.04 16.17 8.59
C PHE A 104 -12.18 15.24 9.45
N LYS A 105 -12.74 14.71 10.54
CA LYS A 105 -12.02 13.78 11.42
C LYS A 105 -11.66 12.49 10.68
N ILE A 106 -12.57 11.94 9.87
CA ILE A 106 -12.32 10.74 9.07
C ILE A 106 -11.21 10.99 8.05
N ALA A 107 -11.30 12.08 7.27
CA ALA A 107 -10.28 12.41 6.27
C ALA A 107 -8.90 12.63 6.91
N ASN A 108 -8.85 13.29 8.07
CA ASN A 108 -7.61 13.50 8.80
C ASN A 108 -6.99 12.18 9.27
N MET A 109 -7.80 11.25 9.78
CA MET A 109 -7.31 9.91 10.15
C MET A 109 -6.78 9.14 8.94
N GLN A 110 -7.44 9.20 7.78
CA GLN A 110 -6.99 8.55 6.55
C GLN A 110 -5.64 9.11 6.08
N TYR A 111 -5.48 10.44 6.10
CA TYR A 111 -4.23 11.10 5.74
C TYR A 111 -3.07 10.71 6.69
N ILE A 112 -3.34 10.70 8.00
CA ILE A 112 -2.35 10.27 8.99
C ILE A 112 -1.95 8.80 8.77
N ALA A 113 -2.92 7.91 8.53
CA ALA A 113 -2.65 6.51 8.25
C ALA A 113 -1.79 6.32 6.99
N ALA A 114 -2.07 7.08 5.92
CA ALA A 114 -1.26 7.05 4.70
C ALA A 114 0.20 7.49 4.95
N LYS A 115 0.40 8.54 5.76
CA LYS A 115 1.76 8.97 6.17
C LYS A 115 2.47 7.96 7.06
N GLN A 116 1.75 7.31 7.97
CA GLN A 116 2.32 6.27 8.82
C GLN A 116 2.75 5.05 7.99
N GLU A 117 2.00 4.68 6.96
CA GLU A 117 2.40 3.62 6.04
C GLU A 117 3.70 3.95 5.31
N LEU A 118 3.87 5.20 4.85
CA LEU A 118 5.13 5.63 4.24
C LEU A 118 6.31 5.51 5.21
N LEU A 119 6.16 6.00 6.43
CA LEU A 119 7.21 5.90 7.46
C LEU A 119 7.58 4.45 7.73
N ARG A 120 6.56 3.58 7.86
CA ARG A 120 6.77 2.13 8.06
C ARG A 120 7.58 1.51 6.93
N MET A 121 7.28 1.84 5.67
CA MET A 121 8.04 1.34 4.52
C MET A 121 9.46 1.90 4.46
N GLN A 122 9.66 3.18 4.83
CA GLN A 122 10.99 3.79 4.89
C GLN A 122 11.86 3.17 5.98
N ASP A 123 11.28 2.79 7.11
CA ASP A 123 12.01 2.14 8.19
C ASP A 123 12.45 0.72 7.81
N LEU A 124 11.67 -0.01 7.01
CA LEU A 124 12.09 -1.29 6.42
C LEU A 124 13.32 -1.14 5.51
N LEU A 125 13.41 -0.04 4.75
CA LEU A 125 14.57 0.24 3.91
C LEU A 125 15.83 0.59 4.73
N LYS A 126 15.65 1.26 5.88
CA LYS A 126 16.76 1.63 6.76
C LYS A 126 17.27 0.44 7.58
N SER A 127 16.37 -0.39 8.10
CA SER A 127 16.75 -1.57 8.89
C SER A 127 17.60 -2.54 8.08
N GLN A 128 17.32 -2.72 6.80
CA GLN A 128 18.15 -3.55 5.92
C GLN A 128 19.55 -2.96 5.65
N LYS A 129 19.71 -1.64 5.63
CA LYS A 129 21.02 -0.99 5.44
C LYS A 129 21.97 -1.18 6.63
N ASN A 130 21.43 -1.38 7.83
CA ASN A 130 22.21 -1.57 9.06
C ASN A 130 22.59 -3.05 9.32
N VAL A 131 22.14 -3.98 8.47
CA VAL A 131 22.40 -5.43 8.59
C VAL A 131 23.50 -5.88 7.60
N LYS A 132 24.00 -4.98 6.74
CA LYS A 132 25.17 -5.20 5.89
C LYS A 132 26.43 -4.64 6.53
#